data_AF-A0A2D7MIA6-F1
#
_entry.id   AF-A0A2D7MIA6-F1
#
_cell.length_a   1.000
_cell.length_b   1.000
_cell.length_c   1.000
_cell.angle_alpha   90.00
_cell.angle_beta   90.00
_cell.angle_gamma   90.00
#
_symmetry.space_group_name_H-M   'P 1'
#
loop_
_entity.id
_entity.type
_entity.pdbx_description
1 polymer ?
#
loop_
_entity_poly.entity_id
_entity_poly.type
_entity_poly.pdbx_seq_one_letter_code
_entity_poly.pdbx_strand_id
1 'polypeptide(L)'
;IAAQHTLYISPELLIWTVSGEVLLVVILGGIGTLVGPVIGAIILIMMKHELSNYTDYWHMIVGVVLILAVLAGGRGVYGQIEVWLEAFFKPKAPKNPKVKEQDLA
;
A
#
# COMPACT_ATOMS: atom_id res chain seq x y z
N ILE A 1 15.24 -21.17 -29.87
CA ILE A 1 14.68 -20.07 -30.72
C ILE A 1 13.61 -19.30 -29.92
N ALA A 2 13.92 -18.83 -28.71
CA ALA A 2 13.02 -17.96 -27.92
C ALA A 2 13.77 -16.92 -27.07
N ALA A 3 15.10 -16.84 -27.23
CA ALA A 3 15.97 -15.92 -26.48
C ALA A 3 16.31 -14.62 -27.22
N GLN A 4 15.77 -14.41 -28.44
CA GLN A 4 16.26 -13.38 -29.38
C GLN A 4 15.31 -12.18 -29.59
N HIS A 5 14.10 -12.13 -29.03
CA HIS A 5 13.15 -11.09 -29.43
C HIS A 5 13.18 -9.76 -28.65
N THR A 6 14.09 -9.56 -27.68
CA THR A 6 14.16 -8.27 -26.96
C THR A 6 15.57 -7.85 -26.52
N LEU A 7 16.62 -8.16 -27.29
CA LEU A 7 17.99 -7.63 -27.04
C LEU A 7 18.11 -6.10 -27.29
N TYR A 8 17.07 -5.35 -26.94
CA TYR A 8 17.02 -3.90 -26.90
C TYR A 8 16.48 -3.51 -25.52
N ILE A 9 17.39 -3.41 -24.56
CA ILE A 9 17.13 -2.70 -23.32
C ILE A 9 17.57 -1.27 -23.57
N SER A 10 16.64 -0.40 -23.95
CA SER A 10 16.91 1.04 -24.00
C SER A 10 17.21 1.52 -22.58
N PRO A 11 18.45 1.99 -22.29
CA PRO A 11 18.80 2.50 -20.96
C PRO A 11 17.90 3.66 -20.52
N GLU A 12 17.32 4.34 -21.51
CA GLU A 12 16.41 5.46 -21.37
C GLU A 12 15.08 5.09 -20.68
N LEU A 13 14.59 3.85 -20.83
CA LEU A 13 13.37 3.42 -20.17
C LEU A 13 13.58 3.11 -18.67
N LEU A 14 14.83 2.81 -18.27
CA LEU A 14 15.13 2.15 -17.01
C LEU A 14 15.41 3.07 -15.82
N ILE A 15 15.81 4.33 -16.03
CA ILE A 15 16.34 5.12 -14.92
C ILE A 15 15.26 5.91 -14.18
N TRP A 16 14.40 6.64 -14.89
CA TRP A 16 13.35 7.46 -14.24
C TRP A 16 12.03 6.71 -14.07
N THR A 17 11.65 5.87 -15.03
CA THR A 17 10.35 5.20 -15.01
C THR A 17 10.29 4.15 -13.92
N VAL A 18 11.37 3.36 -13.79
CA VAL A 18 11.49 2.33 -12.76
C VAL A 18 11.56 2.95 -11.37
N SER A 19 12.32 4.05 -11.21
CA SER A 19 12.38 4.75 -9.92
C SER A 19 11.04 5.38 -9.54
N GLY A 20 10.29 5.90 -10.51
CA GLY A 20 8.91 6.38 -10.31
C GLY A 20 7.96 5.27 -9.87
N GLU A 21 8.03 4.09 -10.48
CA GLU A 21 7.22 2.93 -10.06
C GLU A 21 7.55 2.46 -8.64
N VAL A 22 8.84 2.39 -8.29
CA VAL A 22 9.25 2.01 -6.94
C VAL A 22 8.72 3.02 -5.92
N LEU A 23 8.79 4.32 -6.22
CA LEU A 23 8.24 5.36 -5.36
C LEU A 23 6.72 5.20 -5.18
N LEU A 24 6.00 4.91 -6.26
CA LEU A 24 4.56 4.63 -6.24
C LEU A 24 4.22 3.48 -5.30
N VAL A 25 4.94 2.37 -5.40
CA VAL A 25 4.78 1.20 -4.55
C VAL A 25 4.98 1.55 -3.06
N VAL A 26 6.02 2.33 -2.75
CA VAL A 26 6.33 2.73 -1.37
C VAL A 26 5.27 3.70 -0.83
N ILE A 27 4.86 4.71 -1.60
CA ILE A 27 3.87 5.70 -1.16
C ILE A 27 2.49 5.05 -1.01
N LEU A 28 2.09 4.21 -1.96
CA LEU A 28 0.82 3.49 -1.93
C LEU A 28 0.79 2.50 -0.75
N GLY A 29 1.89 1.78 -0.53
CA GLY A 29 2.03 0.80 0.53
C GLY A 29 2.12 1.41 1.93
N GLY A 30 2.86 2.50 2.07
CA GLY A 30 3.13 3.21 3.33
C GLY A 30 4.63 3.39 3.58
N ILE A 31 5.02 4.60 3.99
CA ILE A 31 6.41 4.97 4.26
C ILE A 31 6.75 4.58 5.71
N GLY A 32 7.74 3.71 5.91
CA GLY A 32 8.28 3.39 7.24
C GLY A 32 8.34 1.91 7.62
N THR A 33 7.80 1.01 6.81
CA THR A 33 7.93 -0.45 7.01
C THR A 33 8.33 -1.16 5.72
N LEU A 34 8.90 -2.36 5.81
CA LEU A 34 9.16 -3.21 4.64
C LEU A 34 7.88 -3.90 4.13
N VAL A 35 6.88 -4.09 5.00
CA VAL A 35 5.61 -4.75 4.66
C VAL A 35 4.72 -3.85 3.79
N GLY A 36 4.74 -2.54 4.04
CA GLY A 36 4.01 -1.55 3.25
C GLY A 36 4.30 -1.65 1.75
N PRO A 37 5.56 -1.49 1.31
CA PRO A 37 5.95 -1.63 -0.09
C PRO A 37 5.59 -2.98 -0.72
N VAL A 38 5.64 -4.10 0.02
CA VAL A 38 5.21 -5.40 -0.51
C VAL A 38 3.72 -5.40 -0.85
N ILE A 39 2.89 -4.87 0.05
CA ILE A 39 1.44 -4.73 -0.21
C ILE A 39 1.20 -3.73 -1.34
N GLY A 40 1.90 -2.61 -1.36
CA GLY A 40 1.85 -1.61 -2.42
C GLY A 40 2.17 -2.20 -3.80
N ALA A 41 3.18 -3.10 -3.88
CA ALA A 41 3.56 -3.76 -5.12
C ALA A 41 2.45 -4.66 -5.64
N ILE A 42 1.86 -5.47 -4.76
CA ILE A 42 0.74 -6.37 -5.12
C ILE A 42 -0.43 -5.55 -5.67
N ILE A 43 -0.84 -4.49 -4.95
CA ILE A 43 -1.95 -3.63 -5.37
C ILE A 43 -1.65 -2.98 -6.72
N LEU A 44 -0.47 -2.39 -6.87
CA LEU A 44 -0.11 -1.65 -8.07
C LEU A 44 0.02 -2.56 -9.30
N ILE A 45 0.51 -3.80 -9.12
CA ILE A 45 0.59 -4.81 -10.19
C ILE A 45 -0.80 -5.29 -10.59
N MET A 46 -1.65 -5.65 -9.63
CA MET A 46 -3.03 -6.08 -9.94
C MET A 46 -3.80 -4.95 -10.62
N MET A 47 -3.66 -3.73 -10.10
CA MET A 47 -4.25 -2.54 -10.69
C MET A 47 -3.80 -2.36 -12.15
N LYS A 48 -2.49 -2.40 -12.43
CA LYS A 48 -1.97 -2.33 -13.80
C LYS A 48 -2.51 -3.44 -14.69
N HIS A 49 -2.58 -4.67 -14.19
CA HIS A 49 -3.04 -5.82 -14.96
C HIS A 49 -4.52 -5.68 -15.36
N GLU A 50 -5.38 -5.37 -14.40
CA GLU A 50 -6.81 -5.18 -14.65
C GLU A 50 -7.05 -3.95 -15.53
N LEU A 51 -6.45 -2.81 -15.18
CA LEU A 51 -6.66 -1.57 -15.94
C LEU A 51 -6.14 -1.64 -17.36
N SER A 52 -5.03 -2.34 -17.61
CA SER A 52 -4.54 -2.55 -18.97
C SER A 52 -5.48 -3.43 -19.81
N ASN A 53 -6.33 -4.25 -19.20
CA ASN A 53 -7.32 -5.05 -19.92
C ASN A 53 -8.56 -4.24 -20.29
N TYR A 54 -8.88 -3.19 -19.53
CA TYR A 54 -10.08 -2.36 -19.76
C TYR A 54 -9.78 -1.03 -20.47
N THR A 55 -8.58 -0.46 -20.31
CA THR A 55 -8.27 0.88 -20.82
C THR A 55 -6.81 1.05 -21.22
N ASP A 56 -6.58 1.65 -22.39
CA ASP A 56 -5.23 1.97 -22.87
C ASP A 56 -4.59 3.12 -22.06
N TYR A 57 -5.41 3.95 -21.42
CA TYR A 57 -4.98 5.13 -20.63
C TYR A 57 -4.65 4.83 -19.16
N TRP A 58 -4.22 3.61 -18.83
CA TRP A 58 -3.98 3.16 -17.45
C TRP A 58 -2.94 4.03 -16.69
N HIS A 59 -1.99 4.65 -17.40
CA HIS A 59 -1.01 5.58 -16.81
C HIS A 59 -1.67 6.82 -16.18
N MET A 60 -2.80 7.29 -16.72
CA MET A 60 -3.53 8.43 -16.15
C MET A 60 -4.08 8.08 -14.77
N ILE A 61 -4.63 6.87 -14.64
CA ILE A 61 -5.23 6.37 -13.40
C ILE A 61 -4.15 6.16 -12.34
N VAL A 62 -2.98 5.62 -12.73
CA VAL A 62 -1.81 5.53 -11.85
C VAL A 62 -1.40 6.92 -11.31
N GLY A 63 -1.42 7.96 -12.15
CA GLY A 63 -1.13 9.33 -11.72
C GLY A 63 -2.15 9.88 -10.72
N VAL A 64 -3.44 9.60 -10.92
CA VAL A 64 -4.49 9.98 -9.94
C VAL A 64 -4.31 9.25 -8.62
N VAL A 65 -4.02 7.95 -8.67
CA VAL A 65 -3.76 7.13 -7.48
C VAL A 65 -2.55 7.64 -6.70
N LEU A 66 -1.47 8.05 -7.40
CA LEU A 66 -0.32 8.69 -6.78
C LEU A 66 -0.74 9.95 -6.01
N ILE A 67 -1.50 10.86 -6.64
CA ILE A 67 -1.94 12.11 -6.01
C ILE A 67 -2.76 11.81 -4.76
N LEU A 68 -3.71 10.88 -4.83
CA LEU A 68 -4.53 10.48 -3.68
C LEU A 68 -3.68 9.89 -2.55
N ALA A 69 -2.71 9.04 -2.88
CA ALA A 69 -1.82 8.42 -1.90
C ALA A 69 -0.91 9.45 -1.20
N VAL A 70 -0.43 10.46 -1.94
CA VAL A 70 0.35 11.59 -1.37
C VAL A 70 -0.53 12.45 -0.47
N LEU A 71 -1.76 12.77 -0.89
CA LEU A 71 -2.72 13.54 -0.08
C LEU A 71 -3.10 12.82 1.21
N ALA A 72 -3.07 11.48 1.21
CA ALA A 72 -3.27 10.67 2.43
C ALA A 72 -2.09 10.75 3.42
N GLY A 73 -1.04 11.52 3.12
CA GLY A 73 0.06 11.83 4.06
C GLY A 73 1.08 10.71 4.22
N GLY A 74 1.22 9.81 3.24
CA GLY A 74 2.28 8.80 3.22
C GLY A 74 2.13 7.65 4.22
N ARG A 75 1.02 7.57 4.97
CA ARG A 75 0.70 6.38 5.80
C ARG A 75 0.40 5.14 4.96
N GLY A 76 0.02 5.35 3.70
CA GLY A 76 -0.30 4.30 2.74
C GLY A 76 -1.44 3.39 3.18
N VAL A 77 -1.68 2.34 2.39
CA VAL A 77 -2.72 1.35 2.66
C VAL A 77 -2.41 0.57 3.94
N TYR A 78 -1.14 0.27 4.22
CA TYR A 78 -0.75 -0.50 5.41
C TYR A 78 -1.04 0.25 6.72
N GLY A 79 -0.71 1.55 6.81
CA GLY A 79 -0.99 2.34 8.00
C GLY A 79 -2.48 2.52 8.27
N GLN A 80 -3.31 2.52 7.22
CA GLN A 80 -4.77 2.59 7.37
C GLN A 80 -5.36 1.25 7.85
N ILE A 81 -4.79 0.13 7.39
CA ILE A 81 -5.17 -1.23 7.81
C ILE A 81 -4.83 -1.45 9.29
N GLU A 82 -3.68 -0.99 9.78
CA GLU A 82 -3.27 -1.13 11.18
C GLU A 82 -4.26 -0.42 12.13
N VAL A 83 -4.62 0.83 11.83
CA VAL A 83 -5.62 1.58 12.61
C VAL A 83 -6.99 0.91 12.59
N TRP A 84 -7.39 0.38 11.44
CA TRP A 84 -8.67 -0.32 11.29
C TRP A 84 -8.66 -1.66 12.04
N LEU A 85 -7.56 -2.41 11.98
CA LEU A 85 -7.37 -3.66 12.73
C LEU A 85 -7.44 -3.42 14.25
N GLU A 86 -6.76 -2.39 14.76
CA GLU A 86 -6.83 -2.06 16.19
C GLU A 86 -8.24 -1.65 16.63
N ALA A 87 -8.99 -0.97 15.76
CA ALA A 87 -10.39 -0.63 16.02
C ALA A 87 -11.30 -1.87 16.06
N PHE A 88 -11.03 -2.86 15.19
CA PHE A 88 -11.78 -4.12 15.15
C PHE A 88 -11.43 -5.08 16.29
N PHE A 89 -10.16 -5.13 16.69
CA PHE A 89 -9.66 -6.10 17.66
C PHE A 89 -9.58 -5.59 19.10
N LYS A 90 -9.84 -4.30 19.38
CA LYS A 90 -9.90 -3.80 20.77
C LYS A 90 -10.96 -4.60 21.55
N PRO A 91 -10.57 -5.49 22.47
CA PRO A 91 -11.51 -6.13 23.36
C PRO A 91 -12.10 -5.02 24.22
N LYS A 92 -13.43 -4.98 24.32
CA LYS A 92 -14.14 -4.05 25.21
C LYS A 92 -13.57 -4.24 26.62
N ALA A 93 -12.73 -3.30 27.08
CA ALA A 93 -12.07 -3.39 28.37
C ALA A 93 -13.13 -3.65 29.47
N PRO A 94 -12.94 -4.63 30.36
CA PRO A 94 -13.92 -4.94 31.37
C PRO A 94 -14.10 -3.75 32.31
N LYS A 95 -15.25 -3.10 32.19
CA LYS A 95 -15.69 -2.02 33.07
C LYS A 95 -16.19 -2.64 34.37
N ASN A 96 -15.29 -3.06 35.27
CA ASN A 96 -15.70 -3.37 36.64
C ASN A 96 -14.96 -2.55 37.70
N PRO A 97 -15.51 -1.38 38.07
CA PRO A 97 -15.00 -0.53 39.16
C PRO A 97 -15.41 -1.01 40.56
N LYS A 98 -15.94 -2.23 40.73
CA LYS A 98 -16.45 -2.72 42.01
C LYS A 98 -15.69 -3.95 42.50
N VAL A 99 -14.38 -3.79 42.66
CA VAL A 99 -13.67 -4.39 43.80
C VAL A 99 -13.45 -3.23 44.76
N LYS A 100 -14.46 -2.89 45.54
CA LYS A 100 -14.36 -1.87 46.59
C LYS A 100 -14.77 -2.53 47.90
N GLU A 101 -13.79 -2.63 48.79
CA GLU A 101 -13.96 -2.59 50.25
C GLU A 101 -14.70 -3.71 50.97
N GLN A 102 -15.30 -4.69 50.29
CA GLN A 102 -16.06 -5.75 50.97
C GLN A 102 -15.23 -6.99 51.34
N ASP A 103 -13.96 -7.07 50.91
CA ASP A 103 -13.03 -8.16 51.25
C ASP A 103 -12.06 -7.79 52.40
N LEU A 104 -12.26 -6.62 53.05
CA LEU A 104 -11.46 -6.15 54.19
C LEU A 104 -12.24 -6.11 55.53
N ALA A 105 -13.40 -6.75 55.61
CA ALA A 105 -14.21 -6.83 56.83
C ALA A 105 -14.29 -8.27 57.36
#